data_AF-A0ABD0R6K6-F1
#
_entry.id   AF-A0ABD0R6K6-F1
#
_cell.length_a   1.000
_cell.length_b   1.000
_cell.length_c   1.000
_cell.angle_alpha   90.00
_cell.angle_beta   90.00
_cell.angle_gamma   90.00
#
_symmetry.space_group_name_H-M   'P 1'
#
loop_
_entity.id
_entity.type
_entity.pdbx_description
1 polymer ?
#
loop_
_entity_poly.entity_id
_entity_poly.type
_entity_poly.pdbx_seq_one_letter_code
_entity_poly.pdbx_strand_id
1 'polypeptide(L)'
;RIDEVLHRVNCLVEPIEEVAFDPFDIRKMSSWKMVMQEFKTDVQAIEREAINFIDHSFKTLRSSSAAFDLLLKFKHIRSRDAINNQLMKKFNDILAQYCKE
;
A
#
# COMPACT_ATOMS: atom_id res chain seq x y z
N ARG A 1 -9.68 -7.39 -7.86
CA ARG A 1 -9.38 -6.13 -7.12
C ARG A 1 -8.01 -6.20 -6.45
N ILE A 2 -7.71 -7.22 -5.64
CA ILE A 2 -6.34 -7.41 -5.14
C ILE A 2 -5.35 -7.80 -6.25
N ASP A 3 -5.79 -8.62 -7.22
CA ASP A 3 -4.95 -9.02 -8.36
C ASP A 3 -4.57 -7.85 -9.26
N GLU A 4 -5.45 -6.86 -9.37
CA GLU A 4 -5.22 -5.62 -10.13
C GLU A 4 -4.17 -4.74 -9.43
N VAL A 5 -4.24 -4.63 -8.09
CA VAL A 5 -3.22 -3.95 -7.30
C VAL A 5 -1.87 -4.67 -7.44
N LEU A 6 -1.86 -6.00 -7.40
CA LEU A 6 -0.64 -6.80 -7.59
C LEU A 6 -0.05 -6.60 -8.99
N HIS A 7 -0.88 -6.59 -10.04
CA HIS A 7 -0.43 -6.31 -11.39
C HIS A 7 0.20 -4.93 -11.50
N ARG A 8 -0.45 -3.89 -10.95
CA ARG A 8 0.10 -2.53 -10.95
C ARG A 8 1.42 -2.41 -10.20
N VAL A 9 1.59 -3.15 -9.09
CA VAL A 9 2.87 -3.22 -8.37
C VAL A 9 3.96 -3.82 -9.26
N ASN A 10 3.65 -4.88 -10.00
CA ASN A 10 4.61 -5.51 -10.90
C ASN A 10 4.99 -4.57 -12.07
N CYS A 11 4.04 -3.80 -12.60
CA CYS A 11 4.28 -2.85 -13.68
C CYS A 11 5.04 -1.58 -13.25
N LEU A 12 5.21 -1.31 -11.95
CA LEU A 12 5.94 -0.12 -11.47
C LEU A 12 7.40 -0.06 -11.96
N VAL A 13 7.98 -1.21 -12.32
CA VAL A 13 9.38 -1.29 -12.77
C VAL A 13 9.55 -0.91 -14.25
N GLU A 14 8.50 -1.07 -15.06
CA GLU A 14 8.55 -0.92 -16.52
C GLU A 14 9.07 0.47 -16.96
N PRO A 15 8.61 1.61 -16.40
CA PRO A 15 9.08 2.93 -16.81
C PRO A 15 10.57 3.19 -16.47
N ILE A 16 11.11 2.44 -15.51
CA ILE A 16 12.51 2.54 -15.09
C ILE A 16 13.39 1.68 -16.01
N GLU A 17 12.92 0.50 -16.40
CA GLU A 17 13.63 -0.41 -17.30
C GLU A 17 13.63 0.07 -18.76
N GLU A 18 12.55 0.71 -19.20
CA GLU A 18 12.36 1.14 -20.59
C GLU A 18 12.87 2.56 -20.89
N VAL A 19 13.64 3.15 -19.96
CA VAL A 19 14.15 4.51 -20.10
C VAL A 19 15.09 4.63 -21.31
N ALA A 20 14.72 5.49 -22.28
CA ALA A 20 15.47 5.68 -23.53
C ALA A 20 16.71 6.59 -23.40
N PHE A 21 17.18 6.85 -22.18
CA PHE A 21 18.34 7.69 -21.88
C PHE A 21 19.10 7.14 -20.68
N ASP A 22 20.39 7.50 -20.55
CA ASP A 22 21.19 7.12 -19.38
C ASP A 22 20.71 7.89 -18.12
N PRO A 23 20.18 7.22 -17.08
CA PRO A 23 19.74 7.86 -15.84
C PRO A 23 20.84 8.61 -15.09
N PHE A 24 22.11 8.25 -15.34
CA PHE A 24 23.27 8.85 -14.70
C PHE A 24 23.87 10.02 -15.51
N ASP A 25 23.39 10.27 -16.73
CA ASP A 25 23.77 11.46 -17.50
C ASP A 25 23.15 12.71 -16.87
N ILE A 26 24.01 13.59 -16.36
CA ILE A 26 23.60 14.84 -15.71
C ILE A 26 22.74 15.73 -16.63
N ARG A 27 22.93 15.66 -17.94
CA ARG A 27 22.14 16.40 -18.94
C ARG A 27 20.69 15.89 -19.02
N LYS A 28 20.44 14.66 -18.59
CA LYS A 28 19.13 14.00 -18.56
C LYS A 28 18.53 13.94 -17.15
N MET A 29 19.15 14.61 -16.16
CA MET A 29 18.66 14.66 -14.78
C MET A 29 17.20 15.12 -14.68
N SER A 30 16.78 16.11 -15.46
CA SER A 30 15.39 16.59 -15.46
C SER A 30 14.42 15.50 -15.94
N SER A 31 14.78 14.77 -16.98
CA SER A 31 13.99 13.64 -17.51
C SER A 31 13.93 12.51 -16.47
N TRP A 32 15.06 12.16 -15.85
CA TRP A 32 15.11 11.17 -14.78
C TRP A 32 14.23 11.57 -13.57
N LYS A 33 14.28 12.84 -13.19
CA LYS A 33 13.45 13.38 -12.11
C LYS A 33 11.95 13.23 -12.41
N MET A 34 11.55 13.39 -13.68
CA MET A 34 10.17 13.21 -14.11
C MET A 34 9.72 11.75 -13.98
N VAL A 35 10.52 10.80 -14.50
CA VAL A 35 10.25 9.35 -14.37
C VAL A 35 10.13 8.95 -12.90
N MET A 36 11.07 9.40 -12.05
CA MET A 36 11.02 9.12 -10.62
C MET A 36 9.86 9.80 -9.89
N GLN A 37 9.35 10.92 -10.39
CA GLN A 37 8.17 11.57 -9.85
C GLN A 37 6.89 10.79 -10.20
N GLU A 38 6.77 10.31 -11.43
CA GLU A 38 5.66 9.46 -11.87
C GLU A 38 5.65 8.15 -11.07
N PHE A 39 6.79 7.46 -10.97
CA PHE A 39 6.94 6.26 -10.15
C PHE A 39 6.47 6.48 -8.69
N LYS A 40 6.88 7.59 -8.07
CA LYS A 40 6.46 7.92 -6.70
C LYS A 40 4.95 8.18 -6.60
N THR A 41 4.37 8.82 -7.62
CA THR A 41 2.92 9.06 -7.72
C THR A 41 2.16 7.75 -7.77
N ASP A 42 2.58 6.81 -8.62
CA ASP A 42 1.92 5.52 -8.78
C ASP A 42 2.01 4.65 -7.53
N VAL A 43 3.20 4.65 -6.91
CA VAL A 43 3.42 4.03 -5.60
C VAL A 43 2.47 4.59 -4.54
N GLN A 44 2.29 5.92 -4.47
CA GLN A 44 1.34 6.54 -3.54
C GLN A 44 -0.12 6.19 -3.86
N ALA A 45 -0.47 6.07 -5.15
CA ALA A 45 -1.80 5.67 -5.55
C ALA A 45 -2.13 4.23 -5.11
N ILE A 46 -1.19 3.30 -5.31
CA ILE A 46 -1.30 1.92 -4.85
C ILE A 46 -1.40 1.85 -3.32
N GLU A 47 -0.55 2.60 -2.62
CA GLU A 47 -0.57 2.66 -1.15
C GLU A 47 -1.93 3.14 -0.62
N ARG A 48 -2.49 4.19 -1.23
CA ARG A 48 -3.82 4.71 -0.87
C ARG A 48 -4.92 3.68 -1.10
N GLU A 49 -4.84 2.91 -2.19
CA GLU A 49 -5.80 1.85 -2.46
C GLU A 49 -5.70 0.70 -1.44
N ALA A 50 -4.49 0.29 -1.07
CA ALA A 50 -4.28 -0.70 -0.01
C ALA A 50 -4.85 -0.23 1.33
N ILE A 51 -4.63 1.04 1.70
CA ILE A 51 -5.22 1.68 2.88
C ILE A 51 -6.75 1.64 2.83
N ASN A 52 -7.35 2.01 1.70
CA ASN A 52 -8.81 1.96 1.51
C ASN A 52 -9.35 0.53 1.62
N PHE A 53 -8.61 -0.46 1.11
CA PHE A 53 -8.97 -1.87 1.21
C PHE A 53 -8.96 -2.36 2.66
N ILE A 54 -7.95 -1.98 3.44
CA ILE A 54 -7.88 -2.26 4.88
C ILE A 54 -9.09 -1.63 5.58
N ASP A 55 -9.36 -0.34 5.33
CA ASP A 55 -10.49 0.37 5.93
C ASP A 55 -11.83 -0.31 5.65
N HIS A 56 -12.04 -0.73 4.40
CA HIS A 56 -13.28 -1.39 4.01
C HIS A 56 -13.39 -2.78 4.64
N SER A 57 -12.30 -3.55 4.65
CA SER A 57 -12.26 -4.89 5.22
C SER A 57 -12.66 -4.85 6.70
N PHE A 58 -12.06 -3.96 7.50
CA PHE A 58 -12.33 -3.86 8.94
C PHE A 58 -13.74 -3.36 9.28
N LYS A 59 -14.38 -2.57 8.43
CA LYS A 59 -15.79 -2.17 8.61
C LYS A 59 -16.79 -3.32 8.40
N THR A 60 -16.40 -4.36 7.67
CA THR A 60 -17.27 -5.49 7.33
C THR A 60 -17.06 -6.72 8.23
N LEU A 61 -16.11 -6.66 9.16
CA LEU A 61 -15.79 -7.79 10.03
C LEU A 61 -16.90 -8.01 11.06
N ARG A 62 -17.46 -9.22 11.05
CA ARG A 62 -18.51 -9.69 11.97
C ARG A 62 -17.98 -10.36 13.24
N SER A 63 -16.66 -10.52 13.33
CA SER A 63 -15.99 -11.20 14.45
C SER A 63 -14.76 -10.39 14.84
N SER A 64 -14.76 -9.90 16.08
CA SER A 64 -13.62 -9.20 16.67
C SER A 64 -12.38 -10.10 16.76
N SER A 65 -12.55 -11.38 17.08
CA SER A 65 -11.45 -12.36 17.17
C SER A 65 -10.78 -12.60 15.81
N ALA A 66 -11.55 -12.86 14.75
CA ALA A 66 -10.98 -13.06 13.41
C ALA A 66 -10.27 -11.80 12.88
N ALA A 67 -10.80 -10.62 13.20
CA ALA A 67 -10.19 -9.34 12.86
C ALA A 67 -8.85 -9.11 13.56
N PHE A 68 -8.76 -9.50 14.85
CA PHE A 68 -7.54 -9.42 15.63
C PHE A 68 -6.45 -10.35 15.09
N ASP A 69 -6.79 -11.60 14.78
CA ASP A 69 -5.86 -12.56 14.18
C ASP A 69 -5.31 -12.08 12.84
N LEU A 70 -6.16 -11.47 11.99
CA LEU A 70 -5.73 -10.86 10.74
C LEU A 70 -4.72 -9.74 11.00
N LEU A 71 -5.00 -8.86 11.96
CA LEU A 71 -4.14 -7.75 12.29
C LEU A 71 -2.78 -8.23 12.85
N LEU A 72 -2.77 -9.27 13.69
CA LEU A 72 -1.53 -9.89 14.18
C LEU A 72 -0.66 -10.45 13.04
N LYS A 73 -1.28 -11.07 12.03
CA LYS A 73 -0.54 -11.53 10.83
C LYS A 73 0.14 -10.36 10.13
N PHE A 74 -0.50 -9.20 10.04
CA PHE A 74 0.10 -8.01 9.42
C PHE A 74 1.20 -7.35 10.27
N LYS A 75 1.15 -7.45 11.61
CA LYS A 75 2.19 -6.88 12.50
C LYS A 75 3.60 -7.39 12.18
N HIS A 76 3.71 -8.64 11.71
CA HIS A 76 4.99 -9.27 11.39
C HIS A 76 5.38 -9.14 9.92
N ILE A 77 4.50 -8.59 9.07
CA ILE A 77 4.80 -8.34 7.66
C ILE A 77 5.51 -7.00 7.56
N ARG A 78 6.67 -6.98 6.89
CA ARG A 78 7.36 -5.72 6.56
C ARG A 78 6.54 -4.96 5.53
N SER A 79 5.80 -3.96 5.98
CA SER A 79 4.99 -3.08 5.13
C SER A 79 5.51 -1.64 5.15
N ARG A 80 4.99 -0.81 4.25
CA ARG A 80 5.23 0.64 4.26
C ARG A 80 4.59 1.28 5.49
N ASP A 81 5.19 2.36 5.99
CA ASP A 81 4.75 3.01 7.23
C ASP A 81 3.30 3.49 7.18
N ALA A 82 2.84 4.03 6.04
CA ALA A 82 1.46 4.49 5.91
C ALA A 82 0.44 3.35 6.05
N ILE A 83 0.76 2.18 5.49
CA ILE A 83 -0.06 0.96 5.60
C ILE A 83 -0.04 0.45 7.03
N ASN A 84 1.14 0.35 7.65
CA ASN A 84 1.30 -0.10 9.03
C ASN A 84 0.54 0.82 10.00
N ASN A 85 0.70 2.13 9.85
CA ASN A 85 0.01 3.13 10.66
C ASN A 85 -1.51 3.02 10.51
N GLN A 86 -2.02 2.71 9.31
CA GLN A 86 -3.45 2.50 9.13
C GLN A 86 -3.94 1.21 9.78
N LEU A 87 -3.20 0.11 9.66
CA LEU A 87 -3.51 -1.15 10.34
C LEU A 87 -3.58 -0.96 11.85
N MET A 88 -2.61 -0.28 12.45
CA MET A 88 -2.59 -0.03 13.89
C MET A 88 -3.79 0.79 14.37
N LYS A 89 -4.37 1.68 13.55
CA LYS A 89 -5.61 2.39 13.90
C LYS A 89 -6.84 1.47 13.96
N LYS A 90 -6.80 0.30 13.31
CA LYS A 90 -7.91 -0.66 13.29
C LYS A 90 -8.10 -1.43 14.59
N PHE A 91 -7.15 -1.37 15.52
CA PHE A 91 -7.37 -1.86 16.88
C PHE A 91 -8.63 -1.27 17.52
N ASN A 92 -8.89 0.02 17.33
CA ASN A 92 -10.07 0.67 17.89
C ASN A 92 -11.37 0.10 17.30
N ASP A 93 -11.39 -0.17 15.99
CA ASP A 93 -12.54 -0.77 15.31
C ASP A 93 -12.80 -2.19 15.83
N ILE A 94 -11.74 -2.98 16.08
CA ILE A 94 -11.82 -4.33 16.66
C ILE A 94 -12.38 -4.27 18.09
N LEU A 95 -11.85 -3.39 18.93
CA LEU A 95 -12.31 -3.24 20.31
C LEU A 95 -13.78 -2.81 20.38
N ALA A 96 -14.18 -1.87 19.52
CA ALA A 96 -15.58 -1.44 19.43
C ALA A 96 -16.51 -2.59 18.99
N GLN A 97 -16.03 -3.50 18.14
CA GLN A 97 -16.77 -4.68 17.72
C GLN A 97 -16.82 -5.74 18.84
N TYR A 98 -15.72 -5.95 19.56
CA TYR A 98 -15.66 -6.86 20.71
C TYR A 98 -16.65 -6.47 21.81
N CYS A 99 -16.80 -5.18 22.10
CA CYS A 99 -17.78 -4.71 23.09
C CYS A 99 -19.25 -4.92 22.68
N LYS A 100 -19.53 -5.16 21.40
CA LYS A 100 -20.89 -5.40 20.87
C LYS A 100 -21.24 -6.89 20.81
N GLU A 101 -20.23 -7.74 20.76
CA GLU A 101 -20.33 -9.21 20.75
C GLU A 101 -20.50 -9.75 22.17
#